data_AF-A0AAV1LAF9-F1
#
_entry.id   AF-A0AAV1LAF9-F1
#
_cell.length_a   1.000
_cell.length_b   1.000
_cell.length_c   1.000
_cell.angle_alpha   90.00
_cell.angle_beta   90.00
_cell.angle_gamma   90.00
#
_symmetry.space_group_name_H-M   'P 1'
#
loop_
_entity.id
_entity.type
_entity.pdbx_description
1 polymer ?
#
loop_
_entity_poly.entity_id
_entity_poly.type
_entity_poly.pdbx_seq_one_letter_code
_entity_poly.pdbx_strand_id
1 'polypeptide(L)'
;MFMFIYGVTFTCGSGTVPCVLFAEIFSPEIKSVAIIIEFEWFMVCSFIVLFIYNPLVTAVGLGPVFYFFAVACFFSVIFCFFFLPETKGLTVDVIQTLFEKRNIRRR
;
A
#
# COMPACT_ATOMS: atom_id res chain seq x y z
N MET A 1 15.87 19.81 -0.60
CA MET A 1 14.48 20.26 -0.35
C MET A 1 13.45 19.25 -0.85
N PHE A 2 13.44 18.89 -2.15
CA PHE A 2 12.49 17.90 -2.71
C PHE A 2 12.53 16.52 -2.02
N MET A 3 13.71 16.00 -1.69
CA MET A 3 13.87 14.73 -0.96
C MET A 3 13.20 14.74 0.44
N PHE A 4 13.23 15.88 1.15
CA PHE A 4 12.60 16.00 2.46
C PHE A 4 11.07 16.04 2.35
N ILE A 5 10.55 16.77 1.36
CA ILE A 5 9.11 16.81 1.08
C ILE A 5 8.62 15.40 0.72
N TYR A 6 9.36 14.69 -0.15
CA TYR A 6 9.07 13.29 -0.45
C TYR A 6 9.04 12.41 0.81
N GLY A 7 10.04 12.52 1.68
CA GLY A 7 10.11 11.74 2.91
C GLY A 7 8.90 11.97 3.83
N VAL A 8 8.46 13.23 4.00
CA VAL A 8 7.29 13.57 4.81
C VAL A 8 5.99 13.08 4.16
N THR A 9 5.81 13.26 2.86
CA THR A 9 4.61 12.77 2.15
C THR A 9 4.55 11.24 2.15
N PHE A 10 5.70 10.57 2.03
CA PHE A 10 5.78 9.12 2.04
C PHE A 10 5.37 8.54 3.40
N THR A 11 5.86 9.11 4.50
CA THR A 11 5.50 8.63 5.85
C THR A 11 4.05 8.93 6.21
N CYS A 12 3.50 10.08 5.82
CA CYS A 12 2.10 10.42 6.09
C CYS A 12 1.08 9.68 5.21
N GLY A 13 1.50 9.22 4.02
CA GLY A 13 0.65 8.51 3.07
C GLY A 13 0.96 7.02 3.05
N SER A 14 1.88 6.61 2.16
CA SER A 14 2.17 5.20 1.88
C SER A 14 2.64 4.39 3.09
N GLY A 15 3.24 5.03 4.10
CA GLY A 15 3.69 4.34 5.32
C GLY A 15 2.57 4.06 6.33
N THR A 16 1.61 4.96 6.49
CA THR A 16 0.54 4.84 7.50
C THR A 16 -0.77 4.32 6.93
N VAL A 17 -1.05 4.60 5.66
CA VAL A 17 -2.32 4.23 5.01
C VAL A 17 -2.55 2.72 5.00
N PRO A 18 -1.59 1.85 4.61
CA PRO A 18 -1.80 0.41 4.63
C PRO A 18 -2.10 -0.11 6.05
N CYS A 19 -1.29 0.26 7.03
CA CYS A 19 -1.50 -0.15 8.43
C CYS A 19 -2.89 0.26 8.96
N VAL A 20 -3.36 1.48 8.64
CA VAL A 20 -4.69 1.94 9.05
C VAL A 20 -5.79 1.17 8.31
N LEU A 21 -5.63 0.90 7.02
CA LEU A 21 -6.62 0.13 6.24
C LEU A 21 -6.76 -1.30 6.74
N PHE A 22 -5.66 -2.00 7.00
CA PHE A 22 -5.70 -3.32 7.63
C PHE A 22 -6.29 -3.25 9.04
N ALA A 23 -6.16 -2.11 9.73
CA ALA A 23 -6.77 -1.93 11.04
C ALA A 23 -8.29 -1.67 10.99
N GLU A 24 -8.82 -1.10 9.91
CA GLU A 24 -10.23 -0.73 9.72
C GLU A 24 -11.05 -1.83 9.04
N ILE A 25 -10.46 -2.59 8.11
CA ILE A 25 -11.15 -3.60 7.30
C ILE A 25 -11.41 -4.90 8.10
N PHE A 26 -10.51 -5.25 9.01
CA PHE A 26 -10.52 -6.55 9.69
C PHE A 26 -11.20 -6.50 11.07
N SER A 27 -12.03 -7.50 11.36
CA SER A 27 -12.64 -7.70 12.67
C SER A 27 -11.57 -7.88 13.77
N PRO A 28 -11.84 -7.47 15.03
CA PRO A 28 -10.85 -7.49 16.11
C PRO A 28 -10.17 -8.84 16.33
N GLU A 29 -10.87 -9.94 16.08
CA GLU A 29 -10.39 -11.32 16.28
C GLU A 29 -9.24 -11.71 15.34
N ILE A 30 -9.23 -11.21 14.11
CA ILE A 30 -8.22 -11.54 13.08
C ILE A 30 -7.27 -10.38 12.78
N LYS A 31 -7.55 -9.19 13.33
CA LYS A 31 -6.80 -7.96 13.12
C LYS A 31 -5.30 -8.13 13.38
N SER A 32 -4.95 -8.75 14.51
CA SER A 32 -3.55 -8.97 14.90
C SER A 32 -2.80 -9.81 13.87
N VAL A 33 -3.43 -10.86 13.36
CA VAL A 33 -2.83 -11.76 12.35
C VAL A 33 -2.69 -11.04 11.01
N ALA A 34 -3.69 -10.26 10.60
CA ALA A 34 -3.66 -9.50 9.35
C ALA A 34 -2.53 -8.46 9.32
N ILE A 35 -2.32 -7.73 10.43
CA ILE A 35 -1.23 -6.75 10.56
C ILE A 35 0.15 -7.44 10.52
N ILE A 36 0.29 -8.62 11.15
CA ILE A 36 1.56 -9.36 11.10
C ILE A 36 1.88 -9.80 9.67
N ILE A 37 0.89 -10.31 8.94
CA ILE A 37 1.06 -10.72 7.53
C ILE A 37 1.43 -9.51 6.65
N GLU A 38 0.79 -8.36 6.88
CA GLU A 38 1.12 -7.11 6.17
C GLU A 38 2.57 -6.69 6.42
N PHE A 39 3.01 -6.72 7.68
CA PHE A 39 4.36 -6.34 8.06
C PHE A 39 5.41 -7.29 7.47
N GLU A 40 5.19 -8.60 7.54
CA GLU A 40 6.06 -9.61 6.93
C GLU A 40 6.17 -9.40 5.42
N TRP A 41 5.03 -9.17 4.75
CA TRP A 41 5.02 -8.89 3.31
C TRP A 41 5.82 -7.62 2.98
N PHE A 42 5.63 -6.55 3.75
CA PHE A 42 6.38 -5.31 3.59
C PHE A 42 7.90 -5.51 3.76
N MET A 43 8.31 -6.30 4.75
CA MET A 43 9.72 -6.63 4.99
C MET A 43 10.31 -7.46 3.84
N VAL A 44 9.59 -8.47 3.35
CA VAL A 44 10.03 -9.29 2.20
C VAL A 44 10.17 -8.45 0.94
N CYS A 45 9.18 -7.60 0.62
CA CYS A 45 9.27 -6.69 -0.52
C CYS A 45 10.46 -5.73 -0.39
N SER A 46 10.68 -5.18 0.80
CA SER A 46 11.81 -4.28 1.08
C SER A 46 13.16 -4.97 0.87
N PHE A 47 13.28 -6.23 1.30
CA PHE A 47 14.47 -7.05 1.07
C PHE A 47 14.72 -7.29 -0.43
N ILE A 48 13.68 -7.66 -1.18
CA ILE A 48 13.78 -7.88 -2.63
C ILE A 48 14.25 -6.59 -3.32
N VAL A 49 13.66 -5.44 -2.96
CA VAL A 49 14.06 -4.13 -3.52
C VAL A 49 15.52 -3.84 -3.23
N LEU A 50 15.99 -4.04 -2.00
CA LEU A 50 17.39 -3.84 -1.64
C LEU A 50 18.34 -4.76 -2.42
N PHE A 51 17.95 -6.01 -2.63
CA PHE A 51 18.73 -6.98 -3.39
C PHE A 51 18.86 -6.59 -4.87
N ILE A 52 17.77 -6.17 -5.51
CA ILE A 52 17.77 -5.77 -6.93
C ILE A 52 18.32 -4.36 -7.16
N TYR A 53 18.34 -3.50 -6.12
CA TYR A 53 18.70 -2.09 -6.28
C TYR A 53 20.13 -1.89 -6.79
N ASN A 54 21.11 -2.53 -6.16
CA ASN A 54 22.52 -2.44 -6.59
C ASN A 54 22.73 -2.85 -8.06
N PRO A 55 22.32 -4.06 -8.49
CA PRO A 55 22.52 -4.46 -9.89
C PRO A 55 21.75 -3.57 -10.88
N LEU A 56 20.57 -3.07 -10.50
CA LEU A 56 19.78 -2.19 -11.36
C LEU A 56 20.44 -0.81 -11.54
N VAL A 57 21.00 -0.25 -10.47
CA VAL A 57 21.75 1.01 -10.54
C VAL A 57 23.03 0.84 -11.36
N THR A 58 23.73 -0.28 -11.25
CA THR A 58 24.94 -0.54 -12.06
C THR A 58 24.61 -0.72 -13.54
N ALA A 59 23.47 -1.33 -13.87
CA ALA A 59 23.09 -1.60 -15.26
C ALA A 59 22.54 -0.38 -16.00
N VAL A 60 21.70 0.44 -15.34
CA VAL A 60 20.91 1.49 -16.02
C VAL A 60 21.18 2.90 -15.47
N GLY A 61 21.97 3.02 -14.40
CA GLY A 61 22.22 4.29 -13.71
C GLY A 61 21.09 4.73 -12.78
N LEU A 62 21.36 5.72 -11.94
CA LEU A 62 20.41 6.19 -10.90
C LEU A 62 19.13 6.81 -11.47
N GLY A 63 19.23 7.59 -12.56
CA GLY A 63 18.09 8.32 -13.13
C GLY A 63 16.92 7.42 -13.57
N PRO A 64 17.16 6.42 -14.43
CA PRO A 64 16.11 5.51 -14.90
C PRO A 64 15.47 4.67 -13.78
N VAL A 65 16.25 4.30 -12.77
CA VAL A 65 15.75 3.55 -11.60
C VAL A 65 14.70 4.36 -10.83
N PHE A 66 14.95 5.64 -10.59
CA PHE A 66 13.96 6.51 -9.95
C PHE A 66 12.69 6.67 -10.80
N TYR A 67 12.81 6.75 -12.13
CA TYR A 67 11.63 6.83 -13.00
C TYR A 67 10.79 5.55 -12.96
N PHE A 68 11.43 4.39 -12.92
CA PHE A 68 10.76 3.10 -12.78
C PHE A 68 9.94 3.03 -11.48
N PHE A 69 10.53 3.43 -10.34
CA PHE A 69 9.81 3.49 -9.07
C PHE A 69 8.70 4.55 -9.07
N ALA A 70 8.90 5.71 -9.71
CA ALA A 70 7.87 6.74 -9.83
C ALA A 70 6.63 6.25 -10.60
N VAL A 71 6.85 5.52 -11.70
CA VAL A 71 5.76 4.89 -12.48
C VAL A 71 5.04 3.84 -11.65
N ALA A 72 5.77 2.99 -10.91
CA ALA A 72 5.17 2.01 -10.01
C ALA A 72 4.29 2.67 -8.93
N CYS A 73 4.75 3.77 -8.32
CA CYS A 73 3.96 4.55 -7.37
C CYS A 73 2.67 5.10 -8.00
N PHE A 74 2.75 5.60 -9.24
CA PHE A 74 1.58 6.11 -9.96
C PHE A 74 0.52 5.01 -10.21
N PHE A 75 0.95 3.81 -10.61
CA PHE A 75 0.05 2.67 -10.74
C PHE A 75 -0.60 2.27 -9.41
N SER A 76 0.16 2.29 -8.31
CA SER A 76 -0.40 2.02 -6.97
C SER A 76 -1.49 3.00 -6.57
N VAL A 77 -1.36 4.29 -6.92
CA VAL A 77 -2.40 5.30 -6.67
C VAL A 77 -3.66 5.00 -7.47
N ILE A 78 -3.52 4.66 -8.76
CA ILE A 78 -4.66 4.28 -9.61
C ILE A 78 -5.37 3.06 -9.02
N PHE A 79 -4.61 2.03 -8.65
CA PHE A 79 -5.16 0.83 -8.06
C PHE A 79 -5.92 1.14 -6.76
N CYS A 80 -5.33 1.93 -5.87
CA CYS A 80 -5.96 2.37 -4.63
C CYS A 80 -7.29 3.10 -4.91
N PHE A 81 -7.29 4.05 -5.84
CA PHE A 81 -8.48 4.83 -6.18
C PHE A 81 -9.66 3.98 -6.70
N PHE A 82 -9.39 2.93 -7.48
CA PHE A 82 -10.46 2.08 -8.03
C PHE A 82 -10.88 0.92 -7.12
N PHE A 83 -9.93 0.30 -6.41
CA PHE A 83 -10.20 -0.93 -5.66
C PHE A 83 -10.57 -0.67 -4.21
N LEU A 84 -10.05 0.41 -3.61
CA LEU A 84 -10.26 0.75 -2.21
C LEU A 84 -11.53 1.59 -2.05
N PRO A 85 -12.61 1.05 -1.46
CA PRO A 85 -13.74 1.89 -1.05
C PRO A 85 -13.30 2.80 0.11
N GLU A 86 -13.85 4.01 0.19
CA GLU A 86 -13.68 4.89 1.36
C GLU A 86 -14.12 4.15 2.64
N THR A 87 -13.16 3.74 3.48
CA THR A 87 -13.42 3.05 4.77
C THR A 87 -13.54 4.02 5.95
N LYS A 88 -13.23 5.31 5.74
CA LYS A 88 -13.16 6.31 6.81
C LYS A 88 -14.50 6.50 7.50
N GLY A 89 -14.52 6.24 8.82
CA GLY A 89 -15.64 6.54 9.70
C GLY A 89 -16.81 5.56 9.64
N LEU A 90 -16.65 4.42 8.97
CA LEU A 90 -17.64 3.35 8.92
C LEU A 90 -17.31 2.27 9.95
N THR A 91 -18.34 1.72 10.60
CA THR A 91 -18.18 0.55 11.47
C THR A 91 -17.82 -0.67 10.64
N VAL A 92 -17.05 -1.59 11.23
CA VAL A 92 -16.52 -2.79 10.55
C VAL A 92 -17.65 -3.62 9.92
N ASP A 93 -18.82 -3.70 10.57
CA ASP A 93 -20.00 -4.38 10.04
C ASP A 93 -20.55 -3.73 8.75
N VAL A 94 -20.48 -2.39 8.65
CA VAL A 94 -20.90 -1.65 7.46
C VAL A 94 -19.88 -1.82 6.34
N ILE A 95 -18.59 -1.91 6.66
CA ILE A 95 -17.52 -2.21 5.68
C ILE A 95 -17.72 -3.61 5.10
N GLN A 96 -18.01 -4.62 5.95
CA GLN A 96 -18.28 -5.98 5.48
C GLN A 96 -19.51 -6.06 4.55
N THR A 97 -20.62 -5.39 4.93
CA THR A 97 -21.82 -5.36 4.07
C THR A 97 -21.64 -4.56 2.78
N LEU A 98 -20.76 -3.54 2.75
CA LEU A 98 -20.38 -2.81 1.53
C LEU A 98 -19.57 -3.70 0.58
N PHE A 99 -18.62 -4.47 1.10
CA PHE A 99 -17.88 -5.45 0.31
C PHE A 99 -18.80 -6.53 -0.27
N GLU A 100 -19.78 -6.99 0.50
CA GLU A 100 -20.76 -7.99 0.07
C GLU A 100 -21.74 -7.45 -0.99
N LYS A 101 -22.29 -6.24 -0.80
CA LYS A 101 -23.16 -5.57 -1.79
C LYS A 101 -22.43 -5.20 -3.08
N ARG A 102 -21.14 -4.83 -3.04
CA ARG A 102 -20.34 -4.57 -4.25
C ARG A 102 -20.16 -5.83 -5.10
N ASN A 103 -20.11 -7.00 -4.47
CA ASN A 103 -20.00 -8.29 -5.15
C ASN A 103 -21.31 -8.67 -5.89
N ILE A 104 -22.47 -8.29 -5.34
CA ILE A 104 -23.78 -8.54 -5.95
C ILE A 104 -24.04 -7.61 -7.14
N ARG A 105 -23.58 -6.34 -7.10
CA ARG A 105 -23.80 -5.37 -8.20
C ARG A 105 -22.86 -5.54 -9.41
N ARG A 106 -21.85 -6.40 -9.29
CA ARG A 106 -20.94 -6.79 -10.40
C ARG A 106 -21.31 -8.14 -11.04
N ARG A 107 -22.37 -8.81 -10.59
CA ARG A 107 -22.97 -9.97 -11.26
C ARG A 107 -24.15 -9.56 -12.13
#